data_AF-A0A2V6T6U5-F1
#
_entry.id   AF-A0A2V6T6U5-F1
#
_cell.length_a   1.000
_cell.length_b   1.000
_cell.length_c   1.000
_cell.angle_alpha   90.00
_cell.angle_beta   90.00
_cell.angle_gamma   90.00
#
_symmetry.space_group_name_H-M   'P 1'
#
loop_
_entity.id
_entity.type
_entity.pdbx_description
1 polymer ?
#
loop_
_entity_poly.entity_id
_entity_poly.type
_entity_poly.pdbx_seq_one_letter_code
_entity_poly.pdbx_strand_id
1 'polypeptide(L)' 'SFDPIFLLRMVGYQQGYIISKKAAEKYGEQFKWNPVGTGPFYFERHSPREKVVLKAFDKFYGGRPQI' A
#
# COMPACT_ATOMS: atom_id res chain seq x y z
N SER A 1 -26.35 12.51 8.06
CA SER A 1 -25.97 13.79 7.43
C SER A 1 -25.21 13.49 6.15
N PHE A 2 -25.42 14.24 5.07
CA PHE A 2 -24.68 14.07 3.81
C PHE A 2 -23.24 14.59 3.97
N ASP A 3 -22.24 13.77 3.65
CA ASP A 3 -20.82 14.18 3.65
C ASP A 3 -20.36 14.44 2.20
N PRO A 4 -20.26 15.70 1.77
CA PRO A 4 -19.89 16.07 0.40
C PRO A 4 -18.45 15.66 0.02
N ILE A 5 -17.59 15.35 0.99
CA ILE A 5 -16.20 14.93 0.74
C ILE A 5 -15.97 13.44 1.05
N PHE A 6 -17.04 12.66 1.19
CA PHE A 6 -16.96 11.23 1.49
C PHE A 6 -16.04 10.47 0.50
N LEU A 7 -16.20 10.72 -0.80
CA LEU A 7 -15.37 10.07 -1.82
C LEU A 7 -13.89 10.48 -1.69
N LEU A 8 -13.60 11.74 -1.40
CA LEU A 8 -12.22 12.18 -1.18
C LEU A 8 -11.58 11.44 0.00
N ARG A 9 -12.34 11.26 1.10
CA ARG A 9 -11.88 10.55 2.31
C ARG A 9 -11.69 9.05 2.08
N MET A 10 -12.59 8.43 1.31
CA MET A 10 -12.63 6.98 1.14
C MET A 10 -11.85 6.44 -0.06
N VAL A 11 -11.66 7.23 -1.11
CA VAL A 11 -10.96 6.78 -2.33
C VAL A 11 -9.91 7.77 -2.83
N GLY A 12 -9.99 9.03 -2.43
CA GLY A 12 -9.13 10.07 -2.98
C GLY A 12 -7.74 10.16 -2.36
N TYR A 13 -7.54 9.66 -1.13
CA TYR A 13 -6.24 9.81 -0.47
C TYR A 13 -6.04 8.89 0.75
N GLN A 14 -4.80 8.45 0.98
CA GLN A 14 -4.21 7.72 2.13
C GLN A 14 -5.11 6.73 2.92
N GLN A 15 -6.17 7.22 3.57
CA GLN A 15 -7.08 6.41 4.38
C GLN A 15 -7.93 5.46 3.54
N GLY A 16 -8.11 5.79 2.26
CA GLY A 16 -8.84 4.97 1.29
C GLY A 16 -8.08 3.79 0.70
N TYR A 17 -6.81 3.60 1.03
CA TYR A 17 -6.02 2.53 0.43
C TYR A 17 -6.48 1.15 0.90
N ILE A 18 -6.76 0.29 -0.07
CA ILE A 18 -7.13 -1.10 0.19
C ILE A 18 -5.88 -1.94 0.45
N ILE A 19 -5.87 -2.64 1.57
CA ILE A 19 -4.78 -3.52 2.02
C ILE A 19 -5.22 -4.99 2.10
N SER A 20 -4.26 -5.91 2.12
CA SER A 20 -4.53 -7.32 2.33
C SER A 20 -4.96 -7.59 3.77
N LYS A 21 -6.22 -7.98 3.97
CA LYS A 21 -6.76 -8.40 5.29
C LYS A 21 -5.89 -9.49 5.94
N LYS A 22 -5.51 -10.52 5.17
CA LYS A 22 -4.63 -11.60 5.64
C LYS A 22 -3.30 -11.08 6.17
N ALA A 23 -2.71 -10.10 5.50
CA ALA A 23 -1.43 -9.51 5.94
C ALA A 23 -1.63 -8.62 7.17
N ALA A 24 -2.69 -7.81 7.20
CA ALA A 24 -3.01 -6.97 8.36
C ALA A 24 -3.21 -7.82 9.62
N GLU A 25 -3.97 -8.92 9.52
CA GLU A 25 -4.19 -9.87 10.63
C GLU A 25 -2.90 -10.59 11.02
N LYS A 26 -2.09 -11.02 10.05
CA LYS A 26 -0.83 -11.73 10.31
C LYS A 26 0.21 -10.85 11.02
N TYR A 27 0.35 -9.60 10.60
CA TYR A 27 1.41 -8.71 11.07
C TYR A 27 0.97 -7.78 12.21
N GLY A 28 -0.34 -7.54 12.38
CA GLY A 28 -0.87 -6.63 13.41
C GLY A 28 -0.16 -5.28 13.40
N GLU A 29 0.32 -4.84 14.56
CA GLU A 29 1.11 -3.61 14.75
C GLU A 29 2.38 -3.51 13.87
N GLN A 30 2.90 -4.65 13.41
CA GLN A 30 4.07 -4.72 12.53
C GLN A 30 3.72 -4.55 11.04
N PHE A 31 2.44 -4.41 10.69
CA PHE A 31 2.02 -4.17 9.30
C PHE A 31 2.65 -2.89 8.73
N LYS A 32 2.88 -1.87 9.56
CA LYS A 32 3.60 -0.64 9.17
C LYS A 32 5.02 -0.89 8.61
N TRP A 33 5.64 -2.02 8.97
CA TRP A 33 6.94 -2.45 8.48
C TRP A 33 6.87 -3.60 7.47
N ASN A 34 5.67 -4.15 7.25
CA ASN A 34 5.40 -5.24 6.30
C ASN A 34 4.14 -4.92 5.47
N PRO A 35 4.08 -3.78 4.77
CA PRO A 35 2.87 -3.35 4.09
C PRO A 35 2.57 -4.25 2.89
N VAL A 36 1.29 -4.65 2.75
CA VAL A 36 0.80 -5.44 1.61
C VAL A 36 -0.44 -4.78 1.03
N GLY A 37 -0.29 -4.20 -0.16
CA GLY A 37 -1.36 -3.56 -0.93
C GLY A 37 -1.46 -4.12 -2.35
N THR A 38 -2.11 -3.36 -3.23
CA THR A 38 -2.40 -3.76 -4.62
C THR A 38 -1.68 -2.92 -5.67
N GLY A 39 -0.75 -2.06 -5.25
CA GLY A 39 -0.03 -1.12 -6.11
C GLY A 39 0.99 -1.78 -7.06
N PRO A 40 1.57 -0.99 -7.97
CA PRO A 40 2.54 -1.47 -8.96
C PRO A 40 3.91 -1.84 -8.35
N PHE A 41 4.20 -1.41 -7.13
CA PHE A 41 5.43 -1.73 -6.42
C PHE A 41 5.12 -2.33 -5.05
N TYR A 42 6.00 -3.22 -4.57
CA TYR A 42 5.92 -3.81 -3.24
C TYR A 42 7.17 -3.54 -2.43
N PHE A 43 7.01 -3.50 -1.10
CA PHE A 43 8.08 -3.25 -0.15
C PHE A 43 9.10 -4.40 -0.14
N GLU A 44 10.38 -4.07 -0.36
CA GLU A 44 11.48 -5.04 -0.23
C GLU A 44 12.22 -4.87 1.09
N ARG A 45 12.73 -3.66 1.36
CA ARG A 45 13.54 -3.39 2.55
C ARG A 45 13.52 -1.92 2.92
N HIS A 46 13.66 -1.65 4.21
CA HIS A 46 13.91 -0.33 4.76
C HIS A 46 15.30 -0.32 5.42
N SER A 47 16.18 0.58 4.99
CA SER A 47 17.36 1.01 5.73
C SER A 47 17.00 2.30 6.48
N PRO A 48 16.86 2.29 7.81
CA PRO A 48 16.55 3.48 8.59
C PRO A 48 17.48 4.65 8.25
N ARG A 49 16.90 5.82 7.99
CA ARG A 49 17.61 7.08 7.67
C ARG A 49 18.45 7.06 6.37
N GLU A 50 18.32 6.02 5.56
CA GLU A 50 19.03 5.92 4.28
C GLU A 50 18.05 5.82 3.13
N LYS A 51 17.28 4.72 3.04
CA LYS A 51 16.40 4.46 1.90
C LYS A 51 15.33 3.42 2.19
N VAL A 52 14.24 3.51 1.44
CA VAL A 52 13.25 2.44 1.27
C VAL A 52 13.42 1.87 -0.14
N VAL A 53 13.58 0.56 -0.22
CA VAL A 53 13.71 -0.17 -1.49
C VAL A 53 12.37 -0.83 -1.80
N LEU A 54 11.86 -0.57 -3.00
CA LEU A 54 10.66 -1.19 -3.55
C LEU A 54 11.02 -1.99 -4.80
N LYS A 55 10.27 -3.07 -5.05
CA LYS A 55 10.39 -3.88 -6.27
C LYS A 55 9.14 -3.78 -7.12
N ALA A 56 9.31 -3.81 -8.44
CA ALA A 56 8.19 -3.87 -9.39
C ALA A 56 7.36 -5.14 -9.14
N PHE A 57 6.04 -4.97 -9.05
CA PHE A 57 5.10 -6.08 -8.95
C PHE A 57 4.73 -6.59 -10.34
N ASP A 58 5.33 -7.71 -10.74
CA ASP A 58 5.19 -8.28 -12.09
C ASP A 58 3.76 -8.69 -12.44
N LYS A 59 2.92 -8.91 -11.43
CA LYS A 59 1.50 -9.28 -11.57
C LYS A 59 0.56 -8.11 -11.29
N PHE A 60 1.05 -6.87 -11.35
CA PHE A 60 0.20 -5.70 -11.24
C PHE A 60 -0.85 -5.71 -12.34
N TYR A 61 -2.09 -5.34 -12.01
CA TYR A 61 -3.22 -5.43 -12.94
C TYR A 61 -3.04 -4.56 -14.19
N GLY A 62 -2.30 -3.45 -14.07
CA GLY A 62 -1.96 -2.55 -15.18
C GLY A 62 -0.72 -2.96 -15.97
N GLY A 63 -0.18 -4.16 -15.72
CA GLY A 63 1.10 -4.62 -16.27
C GLY A 63 2.31 -4.23 -15.41
N ARG A 64 3.46 -4.83 -15.69
CA ARG A 64 4.70 -4.56 -14.93
C ARG A 64 5.11 -3.08 -15.11
N PRO A 65 5.30 -2.31 -14.02
CA PRO A 65 5.76 -0.94 -14.14
C PRO A 65 7.18 -0.86 -14.74
N GLN A 66 7.40 0.15 -15.57
CA GLN A 66 8.73 0.52 -16.05
C GLN A 66 9.47 1.29 -14.94
N ILE A 67 10.80 1.14 -14.88
CA ILE A 67 11.68 1.78 -13.90
C ILE A 67 12.73 2.59 -14.65
#